data_AF-A0A526Z898-F1
#
_entry.id   AF-A0A526Z898-F1
#
_cell.length_a   1.000
_cell.length_b   1.000
_cell.length_c   1.000
_cell.angle_alpha   90.00
_cell.angle_beta   90.00
_cell.angle_gamma   90.00
#
_symmetry.space_group_name_H-M   'P 1'
#
loop_
_entity.id
_entity.type
_entity.pdbx_description
1 polymer ?
#
loop_
_entity_poly.entity_id
_entity_poly.type
_entity_poly.pdbx_seq_one_letter_code
_entity_poly.pdbx_strand_id
1 'polypeptide(L)' 'DLPRADLAKLFEPGDLVVANAGRLAELETRDTGKIIRETRAQIAYVGDYYRYYGGLADKHEGSHVPIDKADMD' A
#
# COMPACT_ATOMS: atom_id res chain seq x y z
N ASP A 1 14.26 -1.24 11.34
CA ASP A 1 14.05 -1.88 10.03
C ASP A 1 12.96 -2.93 10.13
N LEU A 2 11.86 -2.75 9.40
CA LEU A 2 10.85 -3.80 9.26
C LEU A 2 11.44 -4.92 8.37
N PRO A 3 11.42 -6.19 8.81
CA PRO A 3 11.94 -7.29 8.00
C PRO A 3 11.18 -7.40 6.68
N ARG A 4 11.85 -7.86 5.60
CA ARG A 4 11.25 -8.01 4.24
C ARG A 4 9.91 -8.77 4.22
N ALA A 5 9.69 -9.67 5.17
CA ALA A 5 8.43 -10.40 5.35
C ALA A 5 7.24 -9.49 5.69
N ASP A 6 7.45 -8.36 6.36
CA ASP A 6 6.40 -7.39 6.67
C ASP A 6 6.03 -6.52 5.46
N LEU A 7 6.92 -6.39 4.48
CA LEU A 7 6.73 -5.60 3.25
C LEU A 7 5.93 -6.38 2.20
N ALA A 8 6.10 -7.70 2.17
CA ALA A 8 5.27 -8.62 1.38
C ALA A 8 3.77 -8.51 1.74
N LYS A 9 3.44 -8.03 2.96
CA LYS A 9 2.06 -7.91 3.45
C LYS A 9 1.20 -6.89 2.70
N LEU A 10 1.77 -5.99 1.89
CA LEU A 10 1.01 -5.03 1.10
C LEU A 10 0.71 -5.53 -0.32
N PHE A 11 1.52 -6.44 -0.86
CA PHE A 11 1.29 -7.00 -2.19
C PHE A 11 0.10 -7.95 -2.20
N GLU A 12 -0.03 -8.81 -1.19
CA GLU A 12 -1.12 -9.79 -1.09
C GLU A 12 -2.51 -9.10 -1.07
N PRO A 13 -2.79 -8.08 -0.22
CA PRO A 13 -4.04 -7.33 -0.30
C PRO A 13 -4.26 -6.64 -1.64
N GLY A 14 -3.20 -6.10 -2.26
CA GLY A 14 -3.28 -5.48 -3.59
C GLY A 14 -3.74 -6.46 -4.67
N ASP A 15 -3.18 -7.67 -4.67
CA ASP A 15 -3.57 -8.73 -5.60
C ASP A 15 -5.00 -9.22 -5.34
N LEU A 16 -5.42 -9.31 -4.07
CA LEU A 16 -6.80 -9.63 -3.71
C LEU A 16 -7.79 -8.56 -4.18
N VAL A 17 -7.44 -7.27 -4.08
CA VAL A 17 -8.26 -6.16 -4.59
C VAL A 17 -8.43 -6.28 -6.11
N VAL A 18 -7.34 -6.51 -6.85
CA VAL A 18 -7.37 -6.67 -8.30
C VAL A 18 -8.22 -7.88 -8.70
N ALA A 19 -8.01 -9.02 -8.04
CA ALA A 19 -8.76 -10.26 -8.31
C ALA A 19 -10.27 -10.11 -8.07
N ASN A 20 -10.66 -9.22 -7.14
CA ASN A 20 -12.07 -9.01 -6.77
C ASN A 20 -12.63 -7.67 -7.28
N ALA A 21 -11.93 -6.97 -8.18
CA ALA A 21 -12.25 -5.59 -8.53
C ALA A 21 -13.68 -5.38 -9.04
N GLY A 22 -14.20 -6.33 -9.84
CA GLY A 22 -15.58 -6.27 -10.34
C GLY A 22 -16.62 -6.35 -9.21
N ARG A 23 -16.44 -7.30 -8.29
CA ARG A 23 -17.34 -7.50 -7.14
C ARG A 23 -17.27 -6.32 -6.17
N LEU A 24 -16.08 -5.78 -5.93
CA LEU A 24 -15.90 -4.60 -5.08
C LEU A 24 -16.56 -3.36 -5.69
N ALA A 25 -16.46 -3.15 -7.00
CA ALA A 25 -17.13 -2.05 -7.68
C ALA A 25 -18.66 -2.15 -7.62
N GLU A 26 -19.21 -3.36 -7.76
CA GLU A 26 -20.66 -3.61 -7.61
C GLU A 26 -21.15 -3.30 -6.18
N LEU A 27 -20.38 -3.73 -5.16
CA LEU A 27 -20.71 -3.44 -3.77
C LEU A 27 -20.65 -1.93 -3.47
N GLU A 28 -19.58 -1.25 -3.89
CA GLU A 28 -19.39 0.20 -3.70
C GLU A 28 -20.50 1.00 -4.42
N THR A 29 -20.87 0.61 -5.64
CA THR A 29 -21.99 1.22 -6.37
C THR A 29 -23.31 1.01 -5.63
N ARG A 30 -23.55 -0.17 -5.07
CA ARG A 30 -24.78 -0.45 -4.31
C ARG A 30 -24.83 0.36 -3.01
N ASP A 31 -23.70 0.54 -2.34
CA ASP A 31 -23.62 1.24 -1.06
C ASP A 31 -23.72 2.77 -1.21
N THR A 32 -23.08 3.31 -2.24
CA THR A 32 -22.93 4.77 -2.40
C THR A 32 -23.83 5.38 -3.48
N GLY A 33 -24.37 4.57 -4.40
CA GLY A 33 -25.10 5.04 -5.57
C GLY A 33 -24.22 5.58 -6.71
N LYS A 34 -22.89 5.55 -6.58
CA LYS A 34 -21.95 5.96 -7.64
C LYS A 34 -22.09 5.09 -8.88
N ILE A 35 -21.84 5.68 -10.05
CA ILE A 35 -21.90 4.97 -11.34
C ILE A 35 -20.85 3.86 -11.38
N ILE A 36 -21.23 2.65 -11.83
CA ILE A 36 -20.35 1.47 -11.87
C ILE A 36 -19.04 1.69 -12.63
N ARG A 37 -19.04 2.57 -13.64
CA ARG A 37 -17.83 2.93 -14.38
C ARG A 37 -16.84 3.73 -13.54
N GLU A 38 -17.32 4.59 -12.65
CA GLU A 38 -16.50 5.38 -11.73
C GLU A 38 -15.95 4.52 -10.60
N THR A 39 -16.78 3.67 -10.00
CA THR A 39 -16.35 2.77 -8.92
C THR A 39 -15.34 1.74 -9.42
N ARG A 40 -15.48 1.20 -10.64
CA ARG A 40 -14.46 0.35 -11.27
C ARG A 40 -13.11 1.05 -11.38
N ALA A 41 -13.10 2.32 -11.83
CA ALA A 41 -11.86 3.08 -11.93
C ALA A 41 -11.24 3.33 -10.54
N GLN A 42 -12.05 3.67 -9.54
CA GLN A 42 -11.60 3.88 -8.15
C GLN A 42 -10.98 2.61 -7.56
N ILE A 43 -11.61 1.45 -7.71
CA ILE A 43 -11.09 0.17 -7.23
C ILE A 43 -9.75 -0.20 -7.92
N ALA A 44 -9.62 0.07 -9.23
CA ALA A 44 -8.36 -0.16 -9.93
C ALA A 44 -7.22 0.67 -9.34
N TYR A 45 -7.45 1.96 -9.05
CA TYR A 45 -6.48 2.82 -8.38
C TYR A 45 -6.07 2.31 -6.99
N VAL A 46 -6.99 1.70 -6.23
CA VAL A 46 -6.67 1.10 -4.93
C VAL A 46 -5.66 -0.04 -5.07
N GLY A 47 -5.81 -0.91 -6.08
CA GLY A 47 -4.84 -1.97 -6.37
C GLY A 47 -3.45 -1.42 -6.69
N ASP A 48 -3.39 -0.34 -7.48
CA ASP A 48 -2.13 0.33 -7.83
C ASP A 48 -1.44 0.95 -6.60
N TYR A 49 -2.21 1.53 -5.66
CA TYR A 49 -1.66 2.05 -4.41
C TYR A 49 -0.99 0.97 -3.58
N TYR A 50 -1.62 -0.20 -3.42
CA TYR A 50 -1.01 -1.32 -2.69
C TYR A 50 0.31 -1.77 -3.30
N ARG A 51 0.40 -1.82 -4.64
CA ARG A 51 1.63 -2.19 -5.35
C ARG A 51 2.71 -1.12 -5.21
N TYR A 52 2.35 0.15 -5.37
CA TYR A 52 3.28 1.26 -5.25
C TYR A 52 3.89 1.34 -3.84
N TYR A 53 3.05 1.33 -2.80
CA TYR A 53 3.53 1.41 -1.41
C TYR A 53 4.21 0.12 -0.97
N GLY A 54 3.78 -1.05 -1.44
CA GLY A 54 4.50 -2.31 -1.22
C GLY A 54 5.92 -2.28 -1.78
N GLY A 55 6.12 -1.69 -2.97
CA GLY A 55 7.44 -1.53 -3.58
C GLY A 55 8.28 -0.35 -3.06
N LEU A 56 7.69 0.57 -2.29
CA LEU A 56 8.41 1.64 -1.60
C LEU A 56 8.88 1.22 -0.21
N ALA A 57 8.20 0.26 0.40
CA ALA A 57 8.41 -0.13 1.78
C ALA A 57 9.82 -0.71 2.04
N ASP A 58 10.51 -1.23 1.02
CA ASP A 58 11.88 -1.74 1.12
C ASP A 58 12.97 -0.66 0.93
N LYS A 59 12.58 0.58 0.61
CA LYS A 59 13.50 1.67 0.24
C LYS A 59 13.73 2.70 1.34
N HIS A 60 12.96 2.67 2.43
CA HIS A 60 13.18 3.55 3.57
C HIS A 60 14.22 2.94 4.52
N GLU A 61 15.50 3.14 4.19
CA GLU A 61 16.61 2.89 5.12
C GLU A 61 16.80 4.14 5.99
N GLY A 62 16.65 4.00 7.31
CA GLY A 62 16.91 5.08 8.25
C GLY A 62 18.42 5.25 8.45
N SER A 63 19.02 6.34 7.96
CA SER A 63 20.40 6.68 8.31
C SER A 63 20.44 7.51 9.59
N HIS A 64 21.17 7.05 10.61
CA HIS A 64 21.52 7.87 11.77
C HIS A 64 23.00 8.28 11.65
N VAL A 65 23.29 9.58 11.74
CA VAL A 65 24.66 10.09 11.79
C VAL A 65 25.14 9.98 13.24
N PRO A 66 26.19 9.19 13.55
CA PRO A 66 26.77 9.17 14.89
C PRO A 66 27.25 10.58 15.25
N ILE A 67 26.82 11.10 16.40
CA ILE A 67 27.39 12.34 16.93
C ILE A 67 28.67 11.94 17.65
N ASP A 68 29.80 12.36 17.10
CA ASP A 68 31.11 12.21 17.71
C ASP A 68 31.24 13.27 18.82
N LYS A 69 30.69 12.98 20.00
CA LYS A 69 31.12 13.65 21.23
C LYS A 69 31.99 12.66 21.98
N ALA A 70 33.30 12.89 21.94
CA ALA A 70 34.23 12.29 22.88
C ALA A 70 33.70 12.53 24.30
N ASP A 71 33.70 11.48 25.10
CA ASP A 71 33.28 11.48 26.50
C ASP A 71 33.86 12.72 27.20
N MET A 72 32.98 13.56 27.77
CA MET A 72 33.43 14.56 28.73
C MET A 72 33.59 13.82 30.07
N ASP A 73 34.85 13.66 30.49
CA ASP A 73 35.23 13.30 31.86
C ASP A 73 34.61 14.24 32.90
#